data_AF-A0A522DXU8-F1
#
_entry.id   AF-A0A522DXU8-F1
#
_cell.length_a   1.000
_cell.length_b   1.000
_cell.length_c   1.000
_cell.angle_alpha   90.00
_cell.angle_beta   90.00
_cell.angle_gamma   90.00
#
_symmetry.space_group_name_H-M   'P 1'
#
loop_
_entity.id
_entity.type
_entity.pdbx_description
1 polymer ?
#
loop_
_entity_poly.entity_id
_entity_poly.type
_entity_poly.pdbx_seq_one_letter_code
_entity_poly.pdbx_strand_id
1 'polypeptide(L)'
;MAVIRTIGKAVCGALFAIFLGLALTTMGMINLTSHDTIKPLASGLVSNQLESAATSQQLSQVLDDAKQQCQGRNTISAPVQGINLTVKCSDIISATPQDVPNIVADSIVEQTINKTYSCEPVSCLMTLQGSDRAFYIFSSAFNDFLKMIVNVLWVATALSGAGYWFAMQGLPSRLKGFGITLIVVGIPYFITNFLLASMIPLMLPPQLSSIQPIISQMIGQMSNNFLYALIAGVALLVGGITLGLLTKRKKK
;
A
#
# COMPACT_ATOMS: atom_id res chain seq x y z
N MET A 1 -10.83 25.64 -34.92
CA MET A 1 -9.79 25.71 -33.86
C MET A 1 -10.33 25.65 -32.43
N ALA A 2 -11.43 26.34 -32.08
CA ALA A 2 -11.95 26.35 -30.71
C ALA A 2 -12.39 24.97 -30.18
N VAL A 3 -13.08 24.17 -31.02
CA VAL A 3 -13.60 22.84 -30.66
C VAL A 3 -12.49 21.84 -30.34
N ILE A 4 -11.49 21.71 -31.23
CA ILE A 4 -10.31 20.84 -31.07
C ILE A 4 -9.62 21.11 -29.73
N ARG A 5 -9.54 22.38 -29.35
CA ARG A 5 -8.86 22.80 -28.13
C ARG A 5 -9.68 22.51 -26.87
N THR A 6 -11.01 22.60 -26.92
CA THR A 6 -11.87 22.18 -25.82
C THR A 6 -11.80 20.66 -25.62
N ILE A 7 -11.83 19.90 -26.70
CA ILE A 7 -11.67 18.44 -26.67
C ILE A 7 -10.30 18.07 -26.10
N GLY A 8 -9.21 18.71 -26.57
CA GLY A 8 -7.87 18.46 -26.06
C GLY A 8 -7.73 18.73 -24.55
N LYS A 9 -8.37 19.79 -24.04
CA LYS A 9 -8.41 20.03 -22.58
C LYS A 9 -9.14 18.92 -21.83
N ALA A 10 -10.30 18.49 -22.34
CA ALA A 10 -11.09 17.45 -21.68
C ALA A 10 -10.35 16.11 -21.67
N VAL A 11 -9.83 15.68 -22.82
CA VAL A 11 -9.12 14.39 -22.98
C VAL A 11 -7.81 14.38 -22.19
N CYS A 12 -6.93 15.37 -22.37
CA CYS A 12 -5.66 15.40 -21.64
C CYS A 12 -5.88 15.59 -20.14
N GLY A 13 -6.89 16.37 -19.73
CA GLY A 13 -7.23 16.55 -18.32
C GLY A 13 -7.77 15.27 -17.68
N ALA A 14 -8.63 14.53 -18.38
CA ALA A 14 -9.14 13.24 -17.92
C ALA A 14 -8.02 12.19 -17.84
N LEU A 15 -7.17 12.08 -18.87
CA LEU A 15 -6.03 11.16 -18.85
C LEU A 15 -5.06 11.49 -17.73
N PHE A 16 -4.75 12.78 -17.51
CA PHE A 16 -3.93 13.22 -16.39
C PHE A 16 -4.53 12.81 -15.05
N ALA A 17 -5.84 13.02 -14.85
CA ALA A 17 -6.54 12.62 -13.64
C ALA A 17 -6.46 11.10 -13.40
N ILE A 18 -6.71 10.31 -14.45
CA ILE A 18 -6.72 8.85 -14.39
C ILE A 18 -5.32 8.32 -14.08
N PHE A 19 -4.29 8.75 -14.81
CA PHE A 19 -2.93 8.27 -14.59
C PHE A 19 -2.40 8.69 -13.23
N LEU A 20 -2.66 9.92 -12.80
CA LEU A 20 -2.27 10.36 -11.46
C LEU A 20 -3.00 9.57 -10.37
N GLY A 21 -4.32 9.39 -10.50
CA GLY A 21 -5.11 8.61 -9.55
C GLY A 21 -4.65 7.15 -9.44
N LEU A 22 -4.33 6.51 -10.58
CA LEU A 22 -3.73 5.19 -10.60
C LEU A 22 -2.33 5.20 -9.97
N ALA A 23 -1.48 6.18 -10.28
CA ALA A 23 -0.13 6.28 -9.71
C ALA A 23 -0.17 6.39 -8.18
N LEU A 24 -1.05 7.24 -7.62
CA LEU A 24 -1.21 7.41 -6.18
C LEU A 24 -1.76 6.12 -5.53
N THR A 25 -2.69 5.43 -6.19
CA THR A 25 -3.23 4.14 -5.72
C THR A 25 -2.15 3.06 -5.70
N THR A 26 -1.38 2.93 -6.79
CA THR A 26 -0.27 1.99 -6.90
C THR A 26 0.83 2.30 -5.89
N MET A 27 1.15 3.58 -5.66
CA MET A 27 2.10 3.99 -4.62
C MET A 27 1.59 3.61 -3.23
N GLY A 28 0.29 3.77 -2.97
CA GLY A 28 -0.36 3.23 -1.79
C GLY A 28 -0.10 1.73 -1.66
N MET A 29 -0.39 0.94 -2.70
CA MET A 29 -0.15 -0.50 -2.71
C MET A 29 1.33 -0.88 -2.51
N ILE A 30 2.29 -0.13 -3.06
CA ILE A 30 3.73 -0.37 -2.84
C ILE A 30 4.08 -0.22 -1.37
N ASN A 31 3.56 0.82 -0.72
CA ASN A 31 3.78 1.04 0.71
C ASN A 31 3.14 -0.08 1.53
N LEU A 32 1.91 -0.48 1.19
CA LEU A 32 1.22 -1.61 1.82
C LEU A 32 1.96 -2.93 1.63
N THR A 33 2.61 -3.11 0.49
CA THR A 33 3.34 -4.34 0.16
C THR A 33 4.82 -4.29 0.52
N SER A 34 5.27 -3.22 1.20
CA SER A 34 6.66 -3.09 1.63
C SER A 34 6.93 -4.01 2.81
N HIS A 35 8.14 -4.58 2.85
CA HIS A 35 8.59 -5.44 3.94
C HIS A 35 8.42 -4.79 5.32
N ASP A 36 8.75 -3.49 5.43
CA ASP A 36 8.65 -2.73 6.69
C ASP A 36 7.21 -2.57 7.19
N THR A 37 6.24 -2.68 6.28
CA THR A 37 4.81 -2.57 6.61
C THR A 37 4.17 -3.94 6.79
N ILE A 38 4.42 -4.90 5.89
CA ILE A 38 3.84 -6.27 6.00
C ILE A 38 4.40 -7.01 7.21
N LYS A 39 5.69 -6.88 7.52
CA LYS A 39 6.32 -7.66 8.60
C LYS A 39 5.61 -7.50 9.95
N PRO A 40 5.46 -6.29 10.52
CA PRO A 40 4.72 -6.10 11.79
C PRO A 40 3.25 -6.48 11.69
N LEU A 41 2.67 -6.42 10.48
CA LEU A 41 1.29 -6.74 10.19
C LEU A 41 1.00 -8.22 10.34
N ALA A 42 1.75 -9.02 9.58
CA ALA A 42 1.57 -10.44 9.52
C ALA A 42 2.15 -11.09 10.80
N SER A 43 3.19 -10.49 11.41
CA SER A 43 3.68 -10.98 12.69
C SER A 43 2.67 -10.78 13.82
N GLY A 44 2.04 -9.60 13.90
CA GLY A 44 0.97 -9.31 14.86
C GLY A 44 -0.30 -10.14 14.63
N LEU A 45 -0.67 -10.45 13.39
CA LEU A 45 -1.81 -11.32 13.07
C LEU A 45 -1.57 -12.77 13.53
N VAL A 46 -0.40 -13.31 13.21
CA VAL A 46 -0.04 -14.69 13.54
C VAL A 46 0.19 -14.84 15.04
N SER A 47 0.83 -13.87 15.71
CA SER A 47 1.02 -13.91 17.16
C SER A 47 -0.29 -13.88 17.93
N ASN A 48 -1.22 -12.98 17.57
CA ASN A 48 -2.55 -12.93 18.19
C ASN A 48 -3.34 -14.22 17.98
N GLN A 49 -3.25 -14.85 16.80
CA GLN A 49 -3.89 -16.13 16.55
C GLN A 49 -3.24 -17.25 17.38
N LEU A 50 -1.91 -17.29 17.48
CA LEU A 50 -1.20 -18.27 18.30
C LEU A 50 -1.51 -18.11 19.79
N GLU A 51 -1.51 -16.89 20.32
CA GLU A 51 -1.86 -16.60 21.72
C GLU A 51 -3.30 -16.99 22.04
N SER A 52 -4.23 -16.81 21.09
CA SER A 52 -5.62 -17.22 21.27
C SER A 52 -5.84 -18.74 21.18
N ALA A 53 -4.92 -19.47 20.52
CA ALA A 53 -5.07 -20.90 20.23
C ALA A 53 -4.26 -21.81 21.16
N ALA A 54 -3.20 -21.30 21.82
CA ALA A 54 -2.30 -22.11 22.63
C ALA A 54 -2.28 -21.68 24.10
N THR A 55 -2.38 -22.64 25.03
CA THR A 55 -2.21 -22.40 26.46
C THR A 55 -0.72 -22.16 26.77
N SER A 56 -0.39 -21.36 27.78
CA SER A 56 1.00 -21.06 28.18
C SER A 56 1.87 -22.31 28.42
N GLN A 57 1.27 -23.41 28.86
CA GLN A 57 1.93 -24.71 29.05
C GLN A 57 2.31 -25.42 27.73
N GLN A 58 1.51 -25.25 26.67
CA GLN A 58 1.82 -25.82 25.35
C GLN A 58 2.94 -25.02 24.68
N LEU A 59 2.93 -23.69 24.85
CA LEU A 59 3.99 -22.80 24.37
C LEU A 59 5.34 -23.09 25.06
N SER A 60 5.34 -23.40 26.36
CA SER A 60 6.57 -23.81 27.05
C SER A 60 7.11 -25.16 26.57
N GLN A 61 6.23 -26.13 26.27
CA GLN A 61 6.65 -27.44 25.74
C GLN A 61 7.23 -27.31 24.33
N VAL A 62 6.60 -26.50 23.46
CA VAL A 62 7.11 -26.22 22.12
C VAL A 62 8.45 -25.46 22.17
N LEU A 63 8.62 -24.54 23.11
CA LEU A 63 9.90 -23.85 23.33
C LEU A 63 11.00 -24.82 23.77
N ASP A 64 10.70 -25.71 24.72
CA ASP A 64 11.68 -26.68 25.23
C ASP A 64 12.07 -27.71 24.16
N ASP A 65 11.11 -28.19 23.38
CA ASP A 65 11.35 -29.08 22.23
C ASP A 65 12.19 -28.37 21.14
N ALA A 66 11.88 -27.09 20.86
CA ALA A 66 12.66 -26.29 19.91
C ALA A 66 14.08 -26.00 20.41
N LYS A 67 14.26 -25.73 21.72
CA LYS A 67 15.58 -25.54 22.34
C LYS A 67 16.41 -26.82 22.29
N GLN A 68 15.80 -27.99 22.49
CA GLN A 68 16.48 -29.27 22.32
C GLN A 68 16.90 -29.52 20.87
N GLN A 69 16.04 -29.22 19.89
CA GLN A 69 16.39 -29.38 18.48
C GLN A 69 17.45 -28.37 17.99
N CYS A 70 17.62 -27.25 18.70
CA CYS A 70 18.65 -26.25 18.43
C CYS A 70 20.02 -26.60 19.02
N GLN A 71 20.14 -27.67 19.83
CA GLN A 71 21.44 -28.09 20.34
C GLN A 71 22.30 -28.63 19.19
N GLY A 72 23.29 -27.82 18.77
CA GLY A 72 24.24 -28.17 17.71
C GLY A 72 23.80 -27.82 16.29
N ARG A 73 22.71 -27.07 16.10
CA ARG A 73 22.25 -26.59 14.78
C ARG A 73 22.12 -25.06 14.78
N ASN A 74 22.47 -24.42 13.66
CA ASN A 74 22.29 -22.98 13.48
C ASN A 74 20.84 -22.62 13.10
N THR A 75 20.10 -23.58 12.52
CA THR A 75 18.71 -23.42 12.06
C THR A 75 17.93 -24.72 12.24
N ILE A 76 16.65 -24.62 12.58
CA ILE A 76 15.70 -25.74 12.56
C ILE A 76 14.75 -25.55 11.37
N SER A 77 14.52 -26.62 10.63
CA SER A 77 13.53 -26.68 9.56
C SER A 77 12.29 -27.44 10.06
N ALA A 78 11.16 -26.77 10.24
CA ALA A 78 9.89 -27.39 10.62
C ALA A 78 8.88 -27.30 9.47
N PRO A 79 8.33 -28.41 8.97
CA PRO A 79 7.25 -28.36 8.00
C PRO A 79 5.95 -27.94 8.70
N VAL A 80 5.46 -26.73 8.39
CA VAL A 80 4.14 -26.26 8.84
C VAL A 80 3.27 -26.05 7.61
N GLN A 81 2.18 -26.83 7.50
CA GLN A 81 1.22 -26.78 6.39
C GLN A 81 1.87 -26.79 4.98
N GLY A 82 2.96 -27.55 4.81
CA GLY A 82 3.66 -27.68 3.52
C GLY A 82 4.71 -26.58 3.24
N ILE A 83 4.96 -25.67 4.18
CA ILE A 83 6.05 -24.68 4.12
C ILE A 83 7.16 -25.13 5.07
N ASN A 84 8.39 -25.24 4.57
CA ASN A 84 9.57 -25.58 5.37
C ASN A 84 10.08 -24.34 6.12
N LEU A 85 9.54 -24.10 7.31
CA LEU A 85 9.95 -22.99 8.18
C LEU A 85 11.38 -23.19 8.67
N THR A 86 12.26 -22.28 8.28
CA THR A 86 13.65 -22.26 8.73
C THR A 86 13.76 -21.18 9.81
N VAL A 87 13.83 -21.60 11.07
CA VAL A 87 13.97 -20.69 12.22
C VAL A 87 15.42 -20.70 12.69
N LYS A 88 15.98 -19.51 12.94
CA LYS A 88 17.35 -19.38 13.46
C LYS A 88 17.40 -19.75 14.93
N CYS A 89 18.36 -20.61 15.29
CA CYS A 89 18.49 -21.10 16.66
C CYS A 89 18.99 -20.04 17.65
N SER A 90 19.69 -19.01 17.16
CA SER A 90 20.06 -17.85 17.98
C SER A 90 18.86 -17.19 18.65
N ASP A 91 17.74 -17.13 17.94
CA ASP A 91 16.57 -16.37 18.36
C ASP A 91 15.73 -17.21 19.35
N ILE A 92 15.76 -18.54 19.23
CA ILE A 92 15.06 -19.50 20.10
C ILE A 92 15.78 -19.71 21.45
N ILE A 93 17.12 -19.71 21.44
CA ILE A 93 17.91 -19.98 22.66
C ILE A 93 17.74 -18.89 23.72
N SER A 94 17.62 -17.62 23.29
CA SER A 94 17.38 -16.47 24.18
C SER A 94 15.90 -16.16 24.43
N ALA A 95 14.98 -16.85 23.77
CA ALA A 95 13.55 -16.58 23.85
C ALA A 95 12.91 -17.03 25.17
N THR A 96 11.98 -16.22 25.66
CA THR A 96 11.01 -16.61 26.69
C THR A 96 9.78 -17.26 26.04
N PRO A 97 8.95 -18.01 26.79
CA PRO A 97 7.73 -18.62 26.25
C PRO A 97 6.75 -17.61 25.62
N GLN A 98 6.80 -16.34 26.04
CA GLN A 98 6.02 -15.25 25.44
C GLN A 98 6.56 -14.77 24.09
N ASP A 99 7.83 -15.05 23.76
CA ASP A 99 8.45 -14.59 22.51
C ASP A 99 8.26 -15.58 21.35
N VAL A 100 7.90 -16.83 21.66
CA VAL A 100 7.71 -17.91 20.68
C VAL A 100 6.70 -17.57 19.58
N PRO A 101 5.50 -17.01 19.90
CA PRO A 101 4.55 -16.64 18.87
C PRO A 101 5.13 -15.63 17.89
N ASN A 102 5.89 -14.65 18.39
CA ASN A 102 6.50 -13.60 17.57
C ASN A 102 7.65 -14.11 16.69
N ILE A 103 8.49 -15.03 17.20
CA ILE A 103 9.60 -15.62 16.43
C ILE A 103 9.09 -16.52 15.31
N VAL A 104 8.07 -17.34 15.60
CA VAL A 104 7.42 -18.20 14.61
C VAL A 104 6.70 -17.36 13.55
N ALA A 105 5.99 -16.32 13.99
CA ALA A 105 5.32 -15.38 13.12
C ALA A 105 6.29 -14.65 12.19
N ASP A 106 7.39 -14.11 12.72
CA ASP A 106 8.42 -13.43 11.93
C ASP A 106 9.05 -14.37 10.89
N SER A 107 9.30 -15.63 11.24
CA SER A 107 9.88 -16.62 10.32
C SER A 107 8.91 -17.01 9.20
N ILE A 108 7.61 -17.16 9.50
CA ILE A 108 6.56 -17.41 8.48
C ILE A 108 6.46 -16.24 7.52
N VAL A 109 6.48 -15.03 8.05
CA VAL A 109 6.33 -13.82 7.25
C VAL A 109 7.57 -13.57 6.38
N GLU A 110 8.77 -13.76 6.90
CA GLU A 110 10.01 -13.61 6.16
C GLU A 110 10.11 -14.62 5.01
N GLN A 111 9.71 -15.87 5.22
CA GLN A 111 9.66 -16.87 4.15
C GLN A 111 8.56 -16.59 3.12
N THR A 112 7.41 -16.06 3.55
CA THR A 112 6.30 -15.74 2.65
C THR A 112 6.61 -14.53 1.78
N ILE A 113 7.21 -13.47 2.35
CA ILE A 113 7.60 -12.27 1.62
C ILE A 113 8.75 -12.55 0.63
N ASN A 114 9.70 -13.42 1.01
CA ASN A 114 10.86 -13.77 0.19
C ASN A 114 10.64 -14.99 -0.72
N LYS A 115 9.42 -15.53 -0.77
CA LYS A 115 9.11 -16.67 -1.65
C LYS A 115 9.35 -16.25 -3.11
N THR A 116 10.23 -16.97 -3.79
CA THR A 116 10.49 -16.77 -5.22
C THR A 116 9.42 -17.47 -6.04
N TYR A 117 8.76 -16.74 -6.94
CA TYR A 117 7.77 -17.29 -7.86
C TYR A 117 8.38 -17.40 -9.25
N SER A 118 8.25 -18.56 -9.89
CA SER A 118 8.84 -18.85 -11.21
C SER A 118 7.98 -18.39 -12.40
N CYS A 119 6.88 -17.67 -12.14
CA CYS A 119 5.96 -17.16 -13.15
C CYS A 119 6.18 -15.65 -13.38
N GLU A 120 5.81 -15.18 -14.59
CA GLU A 120 5.73 -13.74 -14.84
C GLU A 120 4.61 -13.10 -14.00
N PRO A 121 4.69 -11.81 -13.61
CA PRO A 121 3.77 -11.24 -12.62
C PRO A 121 2.29 -11.33 -12.97
N VAL A 122 1.93 -11.01 -14.23
CA VAL A 122 0.56 -11.10 -14.71
C VAL A 122 0.10 -12.56 -14.77
N SER A 123 0.99 -13.45 -15.22
CA SER A 123 0.73 -14.88 -15.25
C SER A 123 0.51 -15.44 -13.85
N CYS A 124 1.34 -15.09 -12.86
CA CYS A 124 1.16 -15.48 -11.45
C CYS A 124 -0.20 -15.06 -10.91
N LEU A 125 -0.63 -13.82 -11.18
CA LEU A 125 -1.96 -13.35 -10.77
C LEU A 125 -3.09 -14.14 -11.40
N MET A 126 -2.96 -14.60 -12.64
CA MET A 126 -3.99 -15.37 -13.32
C MET A 126 -3.99 -16.85 -12.94
N THR A 127 -2.81 -17.45 -12.77
CA THR A 127 -2.65 -18.90 -12.57
C THR A 127 -2.74 -19.33 -11.11
N LEU A 128 -2.26 -18.51 -10.16
CA LEU A 128 -2.34 -18.84 -8.75
C LEU A 128 -3.79 -18.73 -8.28
N GLN A 129 -4.21 -19.67 -7.43
CA GLN A 129 -5.56 -19.74 -6.86
C GLN A 129 -5.50 -19.73 -5.33
N GLY A 130 -6.58 -19.26 -4.70
CA GLY A 130 -6.73 -19.30 -3.24
C GLY A 130 -5.64 -18.52 -2.49
N SER A 131 -5.05 -19.17 -1.49
CA SER A 131 -4.06 -18.59 -0.59
C SER A 131 -2.73 -18.24 -1.28
N ASP A 132 -2.29 -19.01 -2.28
CA ASP A 132 -1.03 -18.73 -2.99
C ASP A 132 -1.09 -17.41 -3.78
N ARG A 133 -2.27 -17.04 -4.31
CA ARG A 133 -2.49 -15.74 -4.95
C ARG A 133 -2.40 -14.61 -3.93
N ALA A 134 -2.99 -14.80 -2.74
CA ALA A 134 -2.89 -13.81 -1.67
C ALA A 134 -1.43 -13.63 -1.23
N PHE A 135 -0.69 -14.72 -0.99
CA PHE A 135 0.73 -14.65 -0.63
C PHE A 135 1.58 -13.98 -1.72
N TYR A 136 1.27 -14.21 -3.00
CA TYR A 136 1.95 -13.52 -4.09
C TYR A 136 1.75 -12.00 -4.02
N ILE A 137 0.55 -11.52 -3.73
CA ILE A 137 0.25 -10.07 -3.61
C ILE A 137 1.05 -9.42 -2.46
N PHE A 138 1.38 -10.18 -1.41
CA PHE A 138 2.21 -9.71 -0.30
C PHE A 138 3.70 -10.03 -0.47
N SER A 139 4.11 -10.57 -1.62
CA SER A 139 5.50 -10.91 -1.88
C SER A 139 6.31 -9.71 -2.37
N SER A 140 7.63 -9.79 -2.15
CA SER A 140 8.61 -8.86 -2.74
C SER A 140 8.50 -8.78 -4.27
N ALA A 141 8.25 -9.90 -4.93
CA ALA A 141 8.11 -9.97 -6.39
C ALA A 141 6.94 -9.12 -6.92
N PHE A 142 5.80 -9.12 -6.21
CA PHE A 142 4.67 -8.26 -6.59
C PHE A 142 4.95 -6.79 -6.29
N ASN A 143 5.62 -6.48 -5.18
CA ASN A 143 6.05 -5.12 -4.86
C ASN A 143 6.94 -4.53 -5.98
N ASP A 144 7.92 -5.30 -6.46
CA ASP A 144 8.80 -4.86 -7.53
C ASP A 144 8.06 -4.66 -8.87
N PHE A 145 7.07 -5.51 -9.16
CA PHE A 145 6.15 -5.29 -10.28
C PHE A 145 5.36 -3.98 -10.13
N LEU A 146 4.82 -3.69 -8.95
CA LEU A 146 4.13 -2.43 -8.68
C LEU A 146 5.06 -1.21 -8.83
N LYS A 147 6.31 -1.30 -8.36
CA LYS A 147 7.33 -0.24 -8.55
C LYS A 147 7.62 0.02 -10.03
N MET A 148 7.66 -1.03 -10.86
CA MET A 148 7.80 -0.86 -12.30
C MET A 148 6.58 -0.12 -12.89
N ILE A 149 5.36 -0.54 -12.53
CA ILE A 149 4.12 0.08 -12.99
C ILE A 149 4.03 1.54 -12.57
N VAL A 150 4.34 1.87 -11.31
CA VAL A 150 4.22 3.24 -10.81
C VAL A 150 5.13 4.19 -11.58
N ASN A 151 6.32 3.76 -11.97
CA ASN A 151 7.24 4.54 -12.79
C ASN A 151 6.63 4.84 -14.17
N VAL A 152 6.03 3.84 -14.83
CA VAL A 152 5.34 4.02 -16.11
C VAL A 152 4.16 4.98 -15.96
N LEU A 153 3.37 4.86 -14.89
CA LEU A 153 2.25 5.75 -14.61
C LEU A 153 2.69 7.20 -14.36
N TRP A 154 3.83 7.42 -13.69
CA TRP A 154 4.39 8.76 -13.53
C TRP A 154 4.81 9.39 -14.86
N VAL A 155 5.43 8.61 -15.76
CA VAL A 155 5.76 9.08 -17.11
C VAL A 155 4.49 9.43 -17.89
N ALA A 156 3.47 8.58 -17.86
CA ALA A 156 2.18 8.83 -18.50
C ALA A 156 1.47 10.07 -17.92
N THR A 157 1.57 10.27 -16.60
CA THR A 157 1.06 11.46 -15.89
C THR A 157 1.79 12.72 -16.33
N ALA A 158 3.12 12.67 -16.46
CA ALA A 158 3.90 13.81 -16.95
C ALA A 158 3.56 14.18 -18.40
N LEU A 159 3.44 13.19 -19.29
CA LEU A 159 3.09 13.41 -20.70
C LEU A 159 1.67 13.97 -20.86
N SER A 160 0.68 13.37 -20.19
CA SER A 160 -0.70 13.86 -20.20
C SER A 160 -0.83 15.24 -19.56
N GLY A 161 -0.09 15.50 -18.48
CA GLY A 161 0.02 16.81 -17.86
C GLY A 161 0.60 17.85 -18.81
N ALA A 162 1.70 17.55 -19.51
CA ALA A 162 2.26 18.44 -20.52
C ALA A 162 1.24 18.76 -21.63
N GLY A 163 0.54 17.74 -22.15
CA GLY A 163 -0.55 17.92 -23.12
C GLY A 163 -1.66 18.83 -22.59
N TYR A 164 -2.08 18.62 -21.34
CA TYR A 164 -3.09 19.43 -20.67
C TYR A 164 -2.65 20.89 -20.49
N TRP A 165 -1.38 21.12 -20.15
CA TRP A 165 -0.77 22.44 -20.01
C TRP A 165 -0.79 23.22 -21.33
N PHE A 166 -0.40 22.59 -22.44
CA PHE A 166 -0.39 23.22 -23.76
C PHE A 166 -1.79 23.46 -24.32
N ALA A 167 -2.79 22.64 -23.96
CA ALA A 167 -4.18 22.85 -24.37
C ALA A 167 -4.77 24.14 -23.76
N MET A 168 -4.26 24.61 -22.62
CA MET A 168 -4.72 25.83 -21.95
C MET A 168 -3.91 27.08 -22.32
N GLN A 169 -4.61 28.21 -22.49
CA GLN A 169 -3.98 29.53 -22.68
C GLN A 169 -4.06 30.32 -21.38
N GLY A 170 -2.98 31.02 -21.08
CA GLY A 170 -2.87 31.84 -19.88
C GLY A 170 -2.51 31.02 -18.66
N LEU A 171 -1.53 31.52 -17.92
CA LEU A 171 -1.11 30.96 -16.65
C LEU A 171 -2.28 30.82 -15.64
N PRO A 172 -3.21 31.78 -15.50
CA PRO A 172 -4.34 31.64 -14.57
C PRO A 172 -5.25 30.46 -14.90
N SER A 173 -5.55 30.23 -16.18
CA SER A 173 -6.39 29.11 -16.59
C SER A 173 -5.69 27.78 -16.40
N ARG A 174 -4.39 27.70 -16.67
CA ARG A 174 -3.57 26.49 -16.42
C ARG A 174 -3.60 26.11 -14.94
N LEU A 175 -3.29 27.06 -14.05
CA LEU A 175 -3.29 26.82 -12.61
C LEU A 175 -4.67 26.38 -12.09
N LYS A 176 -5.75 27.03 -12.54
CA LYS A 176 -7.11 26.61 -12.19
C LYS A 176 -7.43 25.20 -12.69
N GLY A 177 -7.06 24.89 -13.94
CA GLY A 177 -7.30 23.59 -14.55
C GLY A 177 -6.62 22.46 -13.76
N PHE A 178 -5.31 22.57 -13.57
CA PHE A 178 -4.55 21.61 -12.75
C PHE A 178 -5.05 21.55 -11.32
N GLY A 179 -5.39 22.70 -10.72
CA GLY A 179 -5.95 22.75 -9.37
C GLY A 179 -7.25 21.97 -9.25
N ILE A 180 -8.20 22.16 -10.17
CA ILE A 180 -9.46 21.40 -10.21
C ILE A 180 -9.17 19.91 -10.39
N THR A 181 -8.31 19.53 -11.34
CA THR A 181 -8.03 18.12 -11.58
C THR A 181 -7.38 17.44 -10.38
N LEU A 182 -6.43 18.10 -9.72
CA LEU A 182 -5.81 17.59 -8.49
C LEU A 182 -6.80 17.48 -7.33
N ILE A 183 -7.73 18.43 -7.20
CA ILE A 183 -8.81 18.34 -6.22
C ILE A 183 -9.66 17.09 -6.50
N VAL A 184 -10.07 16.88 -7.76
CA VAL A 184 -10.86 15.69 -8.15
C VAL A 184 -10.11 14.40 -7.82
N VAL A 185 -8.82 14.32 -8.15
CA VAL A 185 -7.96 13.18 -7.80
C VAL A 185 -7.82 13.02 -6.28
N GLY A 186 -7.88 14.10 -5.51
CA GLY A 186 -7.81 14.08 -4.04
C GLY A 186 -9.11 13.70 -3.32
N ILE A 187 -10.28 13.75 -3.99
CA ILE A 187 -11.59 13.40 -3.38
C ILE A 187 -11.61 12.02 -2.69
N PRO A 188 -11.01 10.95 -3.25
CA PRO A 188 -10.94 9.64 -2.60
C PRO A 188 -10.39 9.67 -1.17
N TYR A 189 -9.59 10.66 -0.79
CA TYR A 189 -9.16 10.87 0.60
C TYR A 189 -10.34 10.88 1.59
N PHE A 190 -11.39 11.65 1.29
CA PHE A 190 -12.55 11.75 2.18
C PHE A 190 -13.33 10.45 2.23
N ILE A 191 -13.44 9.75 1.09
CA ILE A 191 -14.10 8.45 1.02
C ILE A 191 -13.34 7.44 1.91
N THR A 192 -12.02 7.34 1.75
CA THR A 192 -11.20 6.41 2.55
C THR A 192 -11.24 6.71 4.04
N ASN A 193 -11.19 7.99 4.44
CA ASN A 193 -11.30 8.38 5.85
C ASN A 193 -12.70 8.12 6.43
N PHE A 194 -13.75 8.36 5.65
CA PHE A 194 -15.10 8.04 6.09
C PHE A 194 -15.28 6.53 6.29
N LEU A 195 -14.77 5.71 5.36
CA LEU A 195 -14.76 4.25 5.50
C LEU A 195 -14.01 3.79 6.75
N LEU A 196 -12.86 4.40 7.02
CA LEU A 196 -12.04 4.13 8.21
C LEU A 196 -12.72 4.48 9.52
N ALA A 197 -13.23 5.70 9.62
CA ALA A 197 -13.78 6.22 10.86
C ALA A 197 -15.16 5.61 11.18
N SER A 198 -15.95 5.32 10.15
CA SER A 198 -17.37 4.97 10.34
C SER A 198 -17.70 3.53 9.98
N MET A 199 -17.11 2.94 8.94
CA MET A 199 -17.55 1.61 8.47
C MET A 199 -16.71 0.45 9.02
N ILE A 200 -15.39 0.62 9.11
CA ILE A 200 -14.48 -0.43 9.60
C ILE A 200 -14.84 -0.92 11.01
N PRO A 201 -15.12 -0.06 12.01
CA PRO A 201 -15.52 -0.52 13.35
C PRO A 201 -16.85 -1.31 13.37
N LEU A 202 -17.73 -1.08 12.39
CA LEU A 202 -19.04 -1.74 12.28
C LEU A 202 -18.98 -3.05 11.47
N MET A 203 -17.99 -3.19 10.57
CA MET A 203 -17.87 -4.34 9.67
C MET A 203 -16.88 -5.40 10.17
N LEU A 204 -15.92 -5.05 11.04
CA LEU A 204 -15.02 -6.05 11.59
C LEU A 204 -15.70 -6.87 12.70
N PRO A 205 -15.67 -8.21 12.62
CA PRO A 205 -16.00 -9.08 13.74
C PRO A 205 -15.20 -8.67 14.99
N PRO A 206 -15.78 -8.79 16.21
CA PRO A 206 -15.08 -8.42 17.45
C PRO A 206 -13.73 -9.13 17.64
N GLN A 207 -13.59 -10.32 17.06
CA GLN A 207 -12.38 -11.16 17.06
C GLN A 207 -11.21 -10.55 16.26
N LEU A 208 -11.49 -9.59 15.37
CA LEU A 208 -10.51 -8.88 14.55
C LEU A 208 -10.30 -7.44 15.02
N SER A 209 -10.78 -7.07 16.20
CA SER A 209 -10.56 -5.73 16.76
C SER A 209 -9.08 -5.42 17.02
N SER A 210 -8.26 -6.44 17.31
CA SER A 210 -6.80 -6.30 17.48
C SER A 210 -6.07 -5.86 16.21
N ILE A 211 -6.66 -6.08 15.02
CA ILE A 211 -6.06 -5.72 13.73
C ILE A 211 -6.60 -4.40 13.17
N GLN A 212 -7.59 -3.80 13.84
CA GLN A 212 -8.12 -2.48 13.50
C GLN A 212 -7.05 -1.35 13.47
N PRO A 213 -6.16 -1.19 14.47
CA PRO A 213 -5.13 -0.14 14.43
C PRO A 213 -4.15 -0.33 13.27
N ILE A 214 -3.95 -1.58 12.87
CA ILE A 214 -3.08 -1.95 11.77
C ILE A 214 -3.72 -1.57 10.42
N ILE A 215 -4.99 -1.95 10.22
CA ILE A 215 -5.76 -1.59 9.02
C ILE A 215 -5.89 -0.07 8.90
N SER A 216 -6.07 0.62 10.03
CA SER A 216 -6.18 2.08 10.03
C SER A 216 -4.87 2.77 9.65
N GLN A 217 -3.73 2.25 10.11
CA GLN A 217 -2.42 2.73 9.70
C GLN A 217 -2.18 2.51 8.20
N MET A 218 -2.54 1.34 7.66
CA MET A 218 -2.44 1.01 6.23
C MET A 218 -3.24 1.96 5.35
N ILE A 219 -4.55 2.07 5.62
CA ILE A 219 -5.43 2.91 4.81
C ILE A 219 -5.08 4.39 5.02
N GLY A 220 -4.63 4.78 6.22
CA GLY A 220 -4.12 6.12 6.51
C GLY A 220 -2.90 6.51 5.67
N GLN A 221 -1.93 5.60 5.52
CA GLN A 221 -0.78 5.84 4.64
C GLN A 221 -1.19 5.97 3.17
N MET A 222 -2.13 5.14 2.70
CA MET A 222 -2.66 5.22 1.35
C MET A 222 -3.46 6.52 1.13
N SER A 223 -4.25 6.95 2.10
CA SER A 223 -5.08 8.15 2.00
C SER A 223 -4.25 9.43 1.97
N ASN A 224 -3.12 9.49 2.70
CA ASN A 224 -2.23 10.65 2.74
C ASN A 224 -1.73 11.08 1.34
N ASN A 225 -1.50 10.13 0.43
CA ASN A 225 -1.13 10.44 -0.96
C ASN A 225 -2.20 11.28 -1.68
N PHE A 226 -3.48 10.96 -1.45
CA PHE A 226 -4.61 11.72 -1.99
C PHE A 226 -4.79 13.07 -1.29
N LEU A 227 -4.49 13.15 0.01
CA LEU A 227 -4.50 14.41 0.77
C LEU A 227 -3.47 15.40 0.20
N TYR A 228 -2.25 14.95 -0.10
CA TYR A 228 -1.23 15.82 -0.68
C TYR A 228 -1.66 16.35 -2.05
N ALA A 229 -2.27 15.52 -2.89
CA ALA A 229 -2.85 15.96 -4.16
C ALA A 229 -3.96 17.01 -3.94
N LEU A 230 -4.84 16.81 -2.95
CA LEU A 230 -5.89 17.76 -2.59
C LEU A 230 -5.32 19.12 -2.17
N ILE A 231 -4.34 19.13 -1.25
CA ILE A 231 -3.70 20.35 -0.74
C ILE A 231 -3.02 21.11 -1.90
N ALA A 232 -2.25 20.40 -2.74
CA ALA A 232 -1.62 20.99 -3.92
C ALA A 232 -2.67 21.56 -4.90
N GLY A 233 -3.77 20.84 -5.10
CA GLY A 233 -4.88 21.27 -5.94
C GLY A 233 -5.55 22.55 -5.46
N VAL A 234 -5.84 22.65 -4.16
CA VAL A 234 -6.40 23.87 -3.54
C VAL A 234 -5.44 25.05 -3.68
N ALA A 235 -4.15 24.85 -3.38
CA ALA A 235 -3.14 25.90 -3.50
C ALA A 235 -3.04 26.44 -4.94
N LEU A 236 -3.02 25.55 -5.94
CA LEU A 236 -2.98 25.92 -7.36
C LEU A 236 -4.27 26.62 -7.82
N LEU A 237 -5.43 26.18 -7.34
CA LEU A 237 -6.71 26.81 -7.66
C LEU A 237 -6.77 28.25 -7.12
N VAL A 238 -6.41 28.46 -5.86
CA VAL A 238 -6.36 29.78 -5.22
C VAL A 238 -5.34 30.68 -5.92
N GLY A 239 -4.13 30.16 -6.22
CA GLY A 239 -3.11 30.88 -7.00
C GLY A 239 -3.61 31.27 -8.40
N GLY A 240 -4.32 30.38 -9.09
CA GLY A 240 -4.92 30.66 -10.39
C GLY A 240 -6.04 31.70 -10.34
N ILE A 241 -6.85 31.72 -9.28
CA ILE A 241 -7.90 32.73 -9.08
C ILE A 241 -7.27 34.10 -8.82
N THR A 242 -6.35 34.20 -7.87
CA THR A 242 -5.69 35.46 -7.48
C THR A 242 -4.93 36.09 -8.64
N LEU A 243 -4.10 35.31 -9.36
CA LEU A 243 -3.41 35.78 -10.57
C LEU A 243 -4.38 36.24 -11.66
N GLY A 244 -5.51 35.54 -11.81
CA GLY A 244 -6.57 35.92 -12.75
C GLY A 244 -7.23 37.26 -12.42
N LEU A 245 -7.41 37.57 -11.13
CA LEU A 245 -7.95 38.86 -10.69
C LEU A 245 -6.94 40.00 -10.87
N LEU A 246 -5.67 39.77 -10.55
CA LEU A 246 -4.60 40.77 -10.70
C LEU A 246 -4.34 41.14 -12.17
N THR A 247 -4.31 40.13 -13.06
CA THR A 247 -4.10 40.35 -14.50
C THR A 247 -5.28 41.05 -15.16
N LYS A 248 -6.52 40.83 -14.68
CA LYS A 248 -7.69 41.61 -15.13
C LYS A 248 -7.61 43.07 -14.70
N ARG A 249 -7.11 43.37 -13.49
CA ARG A 249 -6.94 44.76 -13.01
C ARG A 249 -5.91 45.54 -13.82
N LYS A 250 -4.83 44.92 -14.28
CA LYS A 250 -3.79 45.57 -15.11
C LYS A 250 -4.23 45.89 -16.55
N LYS A 251 -5.35 45.33 -17.02
CA LYS A 251 -5.89 45.56 -18.38
C LYS A 251 -7.02 46.60 -18.42
N LYS A 252 -7.48 47.08 -17.27
CA LYS A 252 -8.35 48.25 -17.13
C LYS A 252 -7.49 49.46 -16.82
#